data_AF-A0A4Z0MC55-F1
#
_entry.id   AF-A0A4Z0MC55-F1
#
_cell.length_a   1.000
_cell.length_b   1.000
_cell.length_c   1.000
_cell.angle_alpha   90.00
_cell.angle_beta   90.00
_cell.angle_gamma   90.00
#
_symmetry.space_group_name_H-M   'P 1'
#
loop_
_entity.id
_entity.type
_entity.pdbx_description
1 polymer ?
#
loop_
_entity_poly.entity_id
_entity_poly.type
_entity_poly.pdbx_seq_one_letter_code
_entity_poly.pdbx_strand_id
1 'polypeptide(L)'
;MPRRYRRHCWYFTDRWNAYTNVLPRWRHCPYLKGEGQTSIVEASNCSLRQRCGMLVRKSCSFSKSLAIHTARIKIVIDNYTLTLN
;
A
#
# COMPACT_ATOMS: atom_id res chain seq x y z
N MET A 1 -4.45 -12.91 -11.51
CA MET A 1 -3.65 -11.67 -11.37
C MET A 1 -3.44 -10.96 -12.72
N PRO A 2 -3.64 -9.63 -12.83
CA PRO A 2 -3.42 -8.86 -14.06
C PRO A 2 -2.00 -9.01 -14.63
N ARG A 3 -1.86 -8.94 -15.97
CA ARG A 3 -0.60 -9.24 -16.66
C ARG A 3 0.52 -8.24 -16.33
N ARG A 4 0.18 -6.96 -16.16
CA ARG A 4 1.13 -5.91 -15.77
C ARG A 4 1.75 -6.19 -14.40
N TYR A 5 0.95 -6.54 -13.41
CA TYR A 5 1.45 -6.76 -12.05
C TYR A 5 2.41 -7.95 -11.98
N ARG A 6 2.11 -9.04 -12.70
CA ARG A 6 3.00 -10.21 -12.76
C ARG A 6 4.43 -9.91 -13.23
N ARG A 7 4.64 -8.82 -13.99
CA ARG A 7 5.93 -8.45 -14.57
C ARG A 7 6.62 -7.26 -13.90
N HIS A 8 5.85 -6.34 -13.32
CA HIS A 8 6.38 -5.04 -12.90
C HIS A 8 6.27 -4.78 -11.39
N CYS A 9 5.90 -5.78 -10.58
CA CYS A 9 5.77 -5.61 -9.12
C CYS A 9 6.58 -6.66 -8.35
N TRP A 10 7.21 -6.23 -7.26
CA TRP A 10 7.76 -7.10 -6.22
C TRP A 10 6.68 -7.43 -5.19
N TYR A 11 6.68 -8.66 -4.67
CA TYR A 11 5.67 -9.14 -3.74
C TYR A 11 6.30 -9.49 -2.40
N PHE A 12 6.09 -8.62 -1.43
CA PHE A 12 6.46 -8.83 -0.04
C PHE A 12 5.25 -9.43 0.68
N THR A 13 5.35 -10.68 1.10
CA THR A 13 4.25 -11.35 1.81
C THR A 13 4.77 -12.03 3.06
N ASP A 14 3.86 -12.35 3.97
CA ASP A 14 4.10 -13.37 4.97
C ASP A 14 4.26 -14.75 4.27
N ARG A 15 4.96 -15.67 4.92
CA ARG A 15 5.32 -16.99 4.37
C ARG A 15 4.13 -17.96 4.28
N TRP A 16 2.93 -17.46 3.98
CA TRP A 16 1.76 -18.29 3.82
C TRP A 16 1.87 -19.11 2.52
N ASN A 17 1.74 -20.44 2.65
CA ASN A 17 1.97 -21.41 1.58
C ASN A 17 1.11 -21.16 0.33
N ALA A 18 -0.07 -20.55 0.49
CA ALA A 18 -0.94 -20.19 -0.63
C ALA A 18 -0.25 -19.24 -1.64
N TYR A 19 0.61 -18.34 -1.18
CA TYR A 19 1.26 -17.36 -2.05
C TYR A 19 2.30 -17.95 -2.97
N THR A 20 2.99 -19.01 -2.55
CA THR A 20 4.02 -19.68 -3.34
C THR A 20 3.48 -20.24 -4.65
N ASN A 21 2.20 -20.62 -4.69
CA ASN A 21 1.54 -21.17 -5.88
C ASN A 21 1.00 -20.09 -6.84
N VAL A 22 0.78 -18.86 -6.33
CA VAL A 22 0.10 -17.79 -7.08
C VAL A 22 1.07 -16.74 -7.58
N LEU A 23 2.13 -16.46 -6.82
CA LEU A 23 3.07 -15.39 -7.10
C LEU A 23 4.27 -15.89 -7.93
N PRO A 24 4.84 -15.04 -8.82
CA PRO A 24 6.03 -15.42 -9.57
C PRO A 24 7.20 -15.63 -8.61
N ARG A 25 7.76 -16.85 -8.57
CA ARG A 25 8.87 -17.25 -7.68
C ARG A 25 10.02 -16.23 -7.62
N TRP A 26 10.41 -15.66 -8.76
CA TRP A 26 11.52 -14.71 -8.86
C TRP A 26 11.23 -13.31 -8.30
N ARG A 27 9.94 -12.97 -8.09
CA ARG A 27 9.49 -11.67 -7.58
C ARG A 27 8.80 -11.77 -6.22
N HIS A 28 8.67 -12.99 -5.70
CA HIS A 28 8.07 -13.26 -4.42
C HIS A 28 9.16 -13.26 -3.35
N CYS A 29 9.10 -12.28 -2.45
CA CYS A 29 9.95 -12.17 -1.28
C CYS A 29 9.12 -12.49 -0.03
N PRO A 30 9.02 -13.78 0.35
CA PRO A 30 8.34 -14.18 1.58
C PRO A 30 9.21 -13.85 2.80
N TYR A 31 8.67 -13.10 3.75
CA TYR A 31 9.32 -12.79 5.03
C TYR A 31 8.65 -13.50 6.20
N LEU A 32 9.42 -13.75 7.26
CA LEU A 32 8.92 -14.34 8.49
C LEU A 32 8.13 -13.31 9.30
N LYS A 33 7.03 -13.76 9.91
CA LYS A 33 6.23 -12.96 10.84
C LYS A 33 7.09 -12.63 12.06
N GLY A 34 7.55 -11.38 12.15
CA GLY A 34 8.44 -10.90 13.23
C GLY A 34 9.62 -10.06 12.75
N GLU A 35 10.00 -10.13 11.47
CA GLU A 35 11.11 -9.31 10.92
C GLU A 35 10.74 -7.85 10.67
N GLY A 36 9.50 -7.44 10.98
CA GLY A 36 9.05 -6.04 10.97
C GLY A 36 8.86 -5.40 9.58
N GLN A 37 9.36 -6.01 8.50
CA GLN A 37 9.30 -5.45 7.15
C GLN A 37 7.86 -5.21 6.65
N THR A 38 6.96 -6.16 6.86
CA THR A 38 5.53 -6.00 6.50
C THR A 38 4.81 -5.03 7.44
N SER A 39 5.21 -5.01 8.73
CA SER A 39 4.60 -4.13 9.74
C SER A 39 4.81 -2.65 9.43
N ILE A 40 5.96 -2.28 8.84
CA ILE A 40 6.22 -0.90 8.43
C ILE A 40 5.26 -0.48 7.32
N VAL A 41 5.10 -1.32 6.30
CA VAL A 41 4.18 -1.05 5.18
C VAL A 41 2.72 -0.98 5.67
N GLU A 42 2.32 -1.88 6.56
CA GLU A 42 1.01 -1.87 7.19
C GLU A 42 0.76 -0.59 8.01
N ALA A 43 1.74 -0.16 8.80
CA ALA A 43 1.67 1.07 9.58
C ALA A 43 1.56 2.31 8.69
N SER A 44 2.33 2.38 7.59
CA SER A 44 2.21 3.44 6.60
C SER A 44 0.84 3.47 5.93
N ASN A 45 0.31 2.31 5.53
CA ASN A 45 -1.02 2.20 4.91
C ASN A 45 -2.13 2.60 5.89
N CYS A 46 -2.02 2.18 7.15
CA CYS A 46 -2.95 2.56 8.21
C CYS A 46 -2.95 4.08 8.42
N SER A 47 -1.77 4.68 8.51
CA SER A 47 -1.59 6.12 8.67
C SER A 47 -2.17 6.91 7.49
N LEU A 48 -1.91 6.45 6.27
CA LEU A 48 -2.45 7.08 5.05
C LEU A 48 -3.98 7.02 5.03
N ARG A 49 -4.59 5.89 5.39
CA ARG A 49 -6.06 5.76 5.47
C ARG A 49 -6.67 6.66 6.53
N GLN A 50 -6.05 6.75 7.71
CA GLN A 50 -6.57 7.60 8.79
C GLN A 50 -6.49 9.08 8.43
N ARG A 51 -5.41 9.51 7.78
CA ARG A 51 -5.20 10.92 7.38
C ARG A 51 -5.93 11.30 6.09
N CYS A 52 -6.11 10.35 5.17
CA CYS A 52 -6.78 10.56 3.89
C CYS A 52 -8.18 9.92 3.88
N GLY A 53 -9.16 10.57 4.51
CA GLY A 53 -10.54 10.04 4.61
C GLY A 53 -11.23 9.73 3.27
N MET A 54 -10.78 10.37 2.19
CA MET A 54 -11.23 10.14 0.81
C MET A 54 -11.00 8.70 0.34
N LEU A 55 -9.96 8.03 0.86
CA LEU A 55 -9.62 6.64 0.53
C LEU A 55 -10.45 5.63 1.33
N VAL A 56 -11.19 6.08 2.35
CA VAL A 56 -11.88 5.20 3.29
C VAL A 56 -13.39 5.14 3.06
N ARG A 57 -14.05 6.30 2.89
CA ARG A 57 -15.53 6.36 2.83
C ARG A 57 -16.01 7.08 1.58
N LYS A 58 -16.83 6.39 0.78
CA LYS A 58 -17.48 6.95 -0.42
C LYS A 58 -18.45 8.10 -0.12
N SER A 59 -18.99 8.19 1.09
CA SER A 59 -20.07 9.11 1.44
C SER A 59 -19.62 10.51 1.89
N CYS A 60 -18.44 10.66 2.48
CA CYS A 60 -18.07 11.93 3.15
C CYS A 60 -17.11 12.83 2.36
N SER A 61 -16.22 12.26 1.55
CA SER A 61 -15.19 13.07 0.86
C SER A 61 -14.68 12.45 -0.44
N PHE A 62 -15.44 11.52 -1.01
CA PHE A 62 -15.04 10.83 -2.22
C PHE A 62 -15.24 11.70 -3.46
N SER A 63 -14.19 11.80 -4.27
CA SER A 63 -14.26 12.39 -5.61
C SER A 63 -14.25 11.29 -6.67
N LYS A 64 -14.95 11.51 -7.78
CA LYS A 64 -14.85 10.64 -8.97
C LYS A 64 -13.61 10.95 -9.82
N SER A 65 -12.90 12.04 -9.54
CA SER A 65 -11.73 12.47 -10.31
C SER A 65 -10.43 11.87 -9.76
N LEU A 66 -9.71 11.13 -10.60
CA LEU A 66 -8.41 10.55 -10.26
C LEU A 66 -7.36 11.62 -9.92
N ALA A 67 -7.44 12.79 -10.56
CA ALA A 67 -6.55 13.92 -10.28
C ALA A 67 -6.70 14.40 -8.83
N ILE A 68 -7.94 14.45 -8.32
CA ILE A 68 -8.22 14.85 -6.94
C ILE A 68 -7.67 13.81 -5.95
N HIS A 69 -7.83 12.51 -6.24
CA HIS A 69 -7.21 11.46 -5.42
C HIS A 69 -5.69 11.62 -5.35
N THR A 70 -5.05 11.85 -6.49
CA THR A 70 -3.60 12.03 -6.60
C THR A 70 -3.13 13.25 -5.79
N ALA A 71 -3.82 14.39 -5.94
CA ALA A 71 -3.51 15.61 -5.20
C ALA A 71 -3.68 15.44 -3.70
N ARG A 72 -4.77 14.78 -3.25
CA ARG A 72 -5.03 14.54 -1.82
C ARG A 72 -4.00 13.61 -1.19
N ILE A 73 -3.61 12.54 -1.88
CA ILE A 73 -2.54 11.65 -1.41
C ILE A 73 -1.24 12.43 -1.26
N LYS A 74 -0.88 13.24 -2.28
CA LYS A 74 0.33 14.06 -2.23
C LYS A 74 0.34 15.02 -1.04
N ILE A 75 -0.74 15.76 -0.81
CA ILE A 75 -0.87 16.66 0.35
C ILE A 75 -0.68 15.91 1.68
N VAL A 76 -1.24 14.71 1.83
CA VAL A 76 -1.08 13.92 3.06
C VAL A 76 0.37 13.48 3.27
N ILE A 77 1.07 13.09 2.19
CA ILE A 77 2.48 12.69 2.24
C ILE A 77 3.37 13.90 2.55
N ASP A 78 3.15 15.03 1.88
CA ASP A 78 3.91 16.26 2.08
C ASP A 78 3.75 16.75 3.53
N ASN A 79 2.51 16.77 4.05
CA ASN A 79 2.24 17.12 5.45
C ASN A 79 2.90 16.15 6.44
N TYR A 80 2.90 14.84 6.15
CA TYR A 80 3.59 13.88 7.01
C TYR A 80 5.10 14.13 7.05
N THR A 81 5.69 14.43 5.90
CA THR A 81 7.12 14.73 5.76
C THR A 81 7.50 16.00 6.52
N LEU A 82 6.67 17.06 6.41
CA LEU A 82 6.87 18.31 7.16
C LEU A 82 6.74 18.12 8.67
N THR A 83 5.91 17.20 9.15
CA THR A 83 5.80 16.91 10.60
C THR A 83 6.93 16.09 11.19
N LEU A 84 7.76 15.46 10.34
CA LEU A 84 8.89 14.62 10.77
C LEU A 84 10.23 15.35 10.75
N ASN A 85 10.33 16.48 10.05
CA ASN A 85 11.50 17.37 10.04
C ASN A 85 11.30 18.50 11.07
#